data_AF-A0A353KRI2-F1
#
_entry.id   AF-A0A353KRI2-F1
#
_cell.length_a   1.000
_cell.length_b   1.000
_cell.length_c   1.000
_cell.angle_alpha   90.00
_cell.angle_beta   90.00
_cell.angle_gamma   90.00
#
_symmetry.space_group_name_H-M   'P 1'
#
loop_
_entity.id
_entity.type
_entity.pdbx_description
1 polymer ?
#
loop_
_entity_poly.entity_id
_entity_poly.type
_entity_poly.pdbx_seq_one_letter_code
_entity_poly.pdbx_strand_id
1 'polypeptide(L)' 'PEVKQHLENLGFVVGGNVSIVNSMGGNLIVNVKETRVAISKEMANKIMV' A
#
# COMPACT_ATOMS: atom_id res chain seq x y z
N PRO A 1 3.77 17.34 -2.00
CA PRO A 1 3.04 16.09 -2.35
C PRO A 1 2.99 15.18 -1.11
N GLU A 2 2.15 15.54 -0.14
CA GLU A 2 2.10 14.90 1.19
C GLU A 2 1.77 13.42 1.14
N VAL A 3 0.91 13.00 0.20
CA VAL A 3 0.50 11.60 0.04
C VAL A 3 1.68 10.68 -0.34
N LYS A 4 2.60 11.17 -1.19
CA LYS A 4 3.81 10.40 -1.55
C LYS A 4 4.72 10.21 -0.34
N GLN A 5 4.96 11.28 0.41
CA GLN A 5 5.81 11.24 1.59
C GLN A 5 5.19 10.39 2.71
N HIS A 6 3.87 10.42 2.85
CA HIS A 6 3.14 9.57 3.78
C HIS A 6 3.26 8.08 3.41
N LEU A 7 3.15 7.75 2.12
CA LEU A 7 3.37 6.39 1.61
C LEU A 7 4.82 5.92 1.82
N GLU A 8 5.81 6.77 1.54
CA GLU A 8 7.22 6.47 1.81
C GLU A 8 7.49 6.21 3.30
N ASN A 9 6.91 7.03 4.19
CA ASN A 9 6.99 6.84 5.64
C ASN A 9 6.34 5.53 6.11
N LEU A 10 5.27 5.09 5.44
CA LEU A 10 4.64 3.79 5.66
C LEU A 10 5.45 2.62 5.06
N GLY A 11 6.48 2.92 4.26
CA GLY A 11 7.36 1.93 3.64
C GLY A 11 7.01 1.57 2.20
N PHE A 12 6.01 2.22 1.60
CA PHE A 12 5.73 2.13 0.16
C PHE A 12 6.76 2.97 -0.59
N VAL A 13 7.94 2.38 -0.78
CA VAL A 13 9.03 2.96 -1.57
C VAL A 13 9.09 2.29 -2.93
N VAL A 14 9.63 2.98 -3.93
CA VAL A 14 9.86 2.42 -5.27
C VAL A 14 10.87 1.27 -5.15
N GLY A 15 10.47 0.07 -5.59
CA GLY A 15 11.26 -1.16 -5.42
C GLY A 15 11.07 -1.88 -4.08
N GLY A 16 10.19 -1.37 -3.20
CA GLY A 16 9.79 -2.07 -1.98
C GLY A 16 8.93 -3.29 -2.28
N ASN A 17 9.18 -4.40 -1.58
CA ASN A 17 8.34 -5.60 -1.68
C ASN A 17 7.05 -5.40 -0.87
N VAL A 18 5.91 -5.52 -1.54
CA VAL A 18 4.58 -5.38 -0.93
C VAL A 18 3.80 -6.65 -1.22
N SER A 19 3.17 -7.22 -0.19
CA SER A 19 2.37 -8.44 -0.33
C SER A 19 0.92 -8.17 0.02
N ILE A 20 -0.02 -8.66 -0.79
CA ILE A 20 -1.45 -8.52 -0.49
C ILE A 20 -1.82 -9.59 0.54
N VAL A 21 -2.28 -9.18 1.72
CA VAL A 21 -2.72 -10.09 2.79
C VAL A 21 -4.20 -10.42 2.62
N ASN A 22 -5.02 -9.42 2.28
CA ASN A 22 -6.46 -9.60 2.11
C ASN A 22 -7.05 -8.52 1.20
N SER A 23 -8.17 -8.83 0.53
CA SER A 23 -8.96 -7.86 -0.24
C SER A 23 -10.43 -8.02 0.15
N MET A 24 -11.04 -6.96 0.67
CA MET A 24 -12.42 -6.96 1.15
C MET A 24 -13.20 -5.78 0.55
N GLY A 25 -14.13 -6.08 -0.35
CA GLY A 25 -15.19 -5.13 -0.78
C GLY A 25 -14.72 -3.78 -1.34
N GLY A 26 -13.49 -3.70 -1.87
CA GLY A 26 -12.90 -2.43 -2.35
C GLY A 26 -11.82 -1.84 -1.45
N ASN A 27 -11.53 -2.45 -0.30
CA ASN A 27 -10.35 -2.17 0.52
C ASN A 27 -9.35 -3.32 0.38
N LEU A 28 -8.06 -2.99 0.36
CA LEU A 28 -6.94 -3.92 0.27
C LEU A 28 -6.09 -3.80 1.53
N ILE A 29 -5.82 -4.92 2.17
CA ILE A 29 -4.86 -5.01 3.26
C ILE A 29 -3.57 -5.53 2.66
N VAL A 30 -2.55 -4.67 2.67
CA VAL A 30 -1.23 -5.01 2.19
C VAL A 30 -0.26 -5.07 3.35
N ASN A 31 0.73 -5.96 3.25
CA ASN A 31 1.85 -6.03 4.14
C ASN A 31 3.03 -5.29 3.52
N VAL A 32 3.53 -4.31 4.25
CA VAL A 32 4.70 -3.51 3.91
C VAL A 32 5.63 -3.56 5.11
N LYS A 33 6.84 -4.10 4.93
CA LYS A 33 7.85 -4.23 6.01
C LYS A 33 7.25 -4.82 7.31
N GLU A 34 6.52 -5.93 7.18
CA GLU A 34 5.85 -6.62 8.29
C GLU A 34 4.71 -5.85 8.97
N THR A 35 4.38 -4.66 8.47
CA THR A 35 3.27 -3.84 8.93
C THR A 35 2.07 -4.02 8.00
N ARG A 36 0.89 -4.23 8.59
CA ARG A 36 -0.36 -4.34 7.82
C ARG A 36 -0.96 -2.95 7.62
N VAL A 37 -1.08 -2.55 6.36
CA VAL A 37 -1.66 -1.26 5.97
C VAL A 37 -2.93 -1.53 5.17
N ALA A 38 -4.04 -0.92 5.59
CA ALA A 38 -5.26 -0.89 4.81
C ALA A 38 -5.21 0.26 3.82
N ILE A 39 -5.33 -0.04 2.54
CA ILE A 39 -5.39 0.92 1.44
C ILE A 39 -6.71 0.74 0.68
N SER A 40 -7.26 1.83 0.14
CA SER A 40 -8.44 1.73 -0.72
C SER A 40 -8.07 1.19 -2.11
N LYS A 41 -9.05 0.63 -2.83
CA LYS A 41 -8.87 0.14 -4.21
C LYS A 41 -8.39 1.23 -5.17
N GLU A 42 -8.82 2.48 -4.98
CA GLU A 42 -8.33 3.61 -5.79
C GLU A 42 -6.85 3.87 -5.58
N MET A 43 -6.36 3.75 -4.34
CA MET A 43 -4.94 3.92 -4.03
C MET A 43 -4.12 2.72 -4.50
N ALA A 44 -4.65 1.51 -4.36
CA ALA A 44 -4.03 0.30 -4.89
C ALA A 44 -3.89 0.33 -6.41
N ASN A 45 -4.91 0.80 -7.15
CA ASN A 45 -4.84 0.96 -8.61
C ASN A 45 -3.76 1.96 -9.07
N LYS A 46 -3.37 2.91 -8.21
CA LYS A 46 -2.27 3.86 -8.49
C LYS A 46 -0.89 3.24 -8.24
N ILE A 47 -0.82 2.16 -7.47
CA ILE A 47 0.39 1.39 -7.21
C ILE A 47 0.48 0.33 -8.32
N MET A 48 1.02 0.70 -9.48
CA MET A 48 1.40 -0.27 -10.49
C MET A 48 2.67 -1.00 -10.00
N VAL A 49 2.53 -2.30 -9.73
CA VAL A 49 3.61 -3.21 -9.35
C VAL A 49 4.52 -3.54 -10.52
#